data_AF-A0AAW2H330-F1
#
_entry.id   AF-A0AAW2H330-F1
#
_cell.length_a   1.000
_cell.length_b   1.000
_cell.length_c   1.000
_cell.angle_alpha   90.00
_cell.angle_beta   90.00
_cell.angle_gamma   90.00
#
_symmetry.space_group_name_H-M   'P 1'
#
loop_
_entity.id
_entity.type
_entity.pdbx_description
1 polymer ?
#
loop_
_entity_poly.entity_id
_entity_poly.type
_entity_poly.pdbx_seq_one_letter_code
_entity_poly.pdbx_strand_id
1 'polypeptide(L)'
;MDRDWNDRVISESYSILTTVAAQSRRYSFVLIGIHILAGFFLSIGAYAIRTMNKADNSREFPIKMEFSFEVLESPLFECVLATQIFYTLSLASVVGMINALLATLVIHVGGQVDIMKQAIMKVHGDVDELGTSLTVLSNLIQRHRKIIALADDIENLFSVISLLQLLWNTLIICCAGFMMILTISSGKASMAILMKSMFLYIAKTIEVFVFCYAGEFLSSKSKSICDTVYESLWYNMMPSDSRILLFIMVRSQKRLTITAGKVFDLTLEGFMSVMKASASYMSVLHAMY
;
A
#
# COMPACT_ATOMS: atom_id res chain seq x y z
N MET A 1 -16.66 -5.52 6.67
CA MET A 1 -16.37 -6.73 5.85
C MET A 1 -17.37 -7.84 6.12
N ASP A 2 -17.36 -8.55 7.25
CA ASP A 2 -18.28 -9.70 7.46
C ASP A 2 -19.77 -9.33 7.39
N ARG A 3 -20.14 -8.16 7.94
CA ARG A 3 -21.51 -7.63 7.81
C ARG A 3 -21.90 -7.35 6.35
N ASP A 4 -20.95 -6.95 5.52
CA ASP A 4 -21.18 -6.65 4.10
C ASP A 4 -21.38 -7.94 3.29
N TRP A 5 -20.78 -9.06 3.71
CA TRP A 5 -21.01 -10.39 3.13
C TRP A 5 -22.36 -11.00 3.52
N ASN A 6 -22.91 -10.58 4.67
CA ASN A 6 -24.21 -11.05 5.17
C ASN A 6 -25.39 -10.23 4.63
N ASP A 7 -25.19 -8.96 4.25
CA ASP A 7 -26.17 -8.11 3.56
C ASP A 7 -26.36 -8.55 2.08
N ARG A 8 -26.80 -9.79 1.83
CA ARG A 8 -27.04 -10.37 0.50
C ARG A 8 -28.34 -9.87 -0.13
N VAL A 9 -28.41 -8.61 -0.56
CA VAL A 9 -29.66 -8.05 -1.08
C VAL A 9 -29.72 -8.00 -2.63
N ILE A 10 -28.61 -8.10 -3.36
CA ILE A 10 -28.62 -8.04 -4.85
C ILE A 10 -27.52 -8.95 -5.45
N SER A 11 -27.85 -9.79 -6.44
CA SER A 11 -26.92 -10.72 -7.11
C SER A 11 -25.70 -10.02 -7.74
N GLU A 12 -25.87 -8.81 -8.26
CA GLU A 12 -24.78 -7.98 -8.79
C GLU A 12 -23.83 -7.45 -7.71
N SER A 13 -24.33 -7.14 -6.50
CA SER A 13 -23.45 -6.75 -5.40
C SER A 13 -22.54 -7.92 -4.97
N TYR A 14 -23.05 -9.15 -5.09
CA TYR A 14 -22.28 -10.36 -4.81
C TYR A 14 -21.19 -10.62 -5.88
N SER A 15 -21.48 -10.40 -7.17
CA SER A 15 -20.47 -10.56 -8.23
C SER A 15 -19.35 -9.52 -8.13
N ILE A 16 -19.65 -8.28 -7.75
CA ILE A 16 -18.63 -7.27 -7.46
C ILE A 16 -17.80 -7.67 -6.24
N LEU A 17 -18.45 -8.04 -5.14
CA LEU A 17 -17.74 -8.37 -3.90
C LEU A 17 -16.81 -9.58 -4.07
N THR A 18 -17.23 -10.60 -4.84
CA THR A 18 -16.38 -11.75 -5.16
C THR A 18 -15.22 -11.40 -6.08
N THR A 19 -15.42 -10.50 -7.05
CA THR A 19 -14.35 -9.98 -7.92
C THR A 19 -13.33 -9.16 -7.12
N VAL A 20 -13.80 -8.26 -6.27
CA VAL A 20 -13.00 -7.43 -5.36
C VAL A 20 -12.19 -8.30 -4.40
N ALA A 21 -12.80 -9.34 -3.83
CA ALA A 21 -12.10 -10.29 -2.96
C ALA A 21 -11.02 -11.09 -3.71
N ALA A 22 -11.31 -11.54 -4.94
CA ALA A 22 -10.33 -12.24 -5.77
C ALA A 22 -9.16 -11.31 -6.15
N GLN A 23 -9.45 -10.05 -6.48
CA GLN A 23 -8.45 -9.04 -6.80
C GLN A 23 -7.58 -8.71 -5.58
N SER A 24 -8.19 -8.41 -4.43
CA SER A 24 -7.48 -8.19 -3.17
C SER A 24 -6.58 -9.37 -2.82
N ARG A 25 -7.07 -10.61 -2.94
CA ARG A 25 -6.25 -11.81 -2.70
C ARG A 25 -5.05 -11.89 -3.63
N ARG A 26 -5.22 -11.60 -4.93
CA ARG A 26 -4.11 -11.57 -5.89
C ARG A 26 -3.07 -10.50 -5.52
N TYR A 27 -3.50 -9.27 -5.22
CA TYR A 27 -2.59 -8.20 -4.80
C TYR A 27 -1.85 -8.56 -3.51
N SER A 28 -2.55 -9.10 -2.51
CA SER A 28 -1.95 -9.52 -1.24
C SER A 28 -0.88 -10.59 -1.44
N PHE A 29 -1.14 -11.62 -2.25
CA PHE A 29 -0.11 -12.63 -2.56
C PHE A 29 1.09 -12.05 -3.29
N VAL A 30 0.88 -11.15 -4.25
CA VAL A 30 1.97 -10.48 -4.97
C VAL A 30 2.80 -9.61 -4.02
N LEU A 31 2.17 -8.79 -3.18
CA LEU A 31 2.85 -7.90 -2.24
C LEU A 31 3.65 -8.68 -1.19
N ILE A 32 3.05 -9.70 -0.58
CA ILE A 32 3.73 -10.57 0.38
C ILE A 32 4.88 -11.32 -0.30
N GLY A 33 4.65 -11.84 -1.52
CA GLY A 33 5.66 -12.54 -2.30
C GLY A 33 6.87 -11.66 -2.64
N ILE A 34 6.65 -10.41 -3.07
CA ILE A 34 7.72 -9.44 -3.35
C ILE A 34 8.57 -9.20 -2.10
N HIS A 35 7.95 -9.04 -0.93
CA HIS A 35 8.67 -8.81 0.32
C HIS A 35 9.43 -10.02 0.82
N ILE A 36 8.84 -11.22 0.73
CA ILE A 36 9.53 -12.48 1.06
C ILE A 36 10.73 -12.69 0.15
N LEU A 37 10.55 -12.51 -1.16
CA LEU A 37 11.62 -12.59 -2.14
C LEU A 37 12.72 -11.57 -1.84
N ALA A 38 12.32 -10.37 -1.41
CA ALA A 38 13.26 -9.36 -0.99
C ALA A 38 14.06 -9.76 0.24
N GLY A 39 13.41 -10.21 1.31
CA GLY A 39 14.10 -10.72 2.50
C GLY A 39 15.07 -11.85 2.18
N PHE A 40 14.69 -12.76 1.27
CA PHE A 40 15.53 -13.86 0.80
C PHE A 40 16.80 -13.37 0.08
N PHE A 41 16.68 -12.43 -0.87
CA PHE A 41 17.86 -11.89 -1.57
C PHE A 41 18.81 -11.13 -0.65
N LEU A 42 18.27 -10.44 0.36
CA LEU A 42 19.07 -9.65 1.32
C LEU A 42 19.87 -10.51 2.30
N SER A 43 19.33 -11.67 2.66
CA SER A 43 19.89 -12.59 3.65
C SER A 43 20.78 -13.66 3.00
N ILE A 44 20.22 -14.38 2.01
CA ILE A 44 20.86 -15.55 1.39
C ILE A 44 21.58 -15.18 0.10
N GLY A 45 21.03 -14.27 -0.70
CA GLY A 45 21.62 -13.88 -1.99
C GLY A 45 23.05 -13.34 -1.86
N ALA A 46 23.30 -12.49 -0.87
CA ALA A 46 24.64 -11.95 -0.62
C ALA A 46 25.64 -13.01 -0.13
N TYR A 47 25.18 -13.98 0.67
CA TYR A 47 26.01 -15.08 1.17
C TYR A 47 26.34 -16.08 0.04
N ALA A 48 25.34 -16.48 -0.75
CA ALA A 48 25.50 -17.42 -1.87
C ALA A 48 26.40 -16.87 -2.98
N ILE A 49 26.28 -15.59 -3.33
CA ILE A 49 27.15 -14.97 -4.35
C ILE A 49 28.62 -14.93 -3.87
N ARG A 50 28.85 -14.72 -2.57
CA ARG A 50 30.21 -14.72 -1.99
C ARG A 50 30.84 -16.11 -1.96
N THR A 51 30.09 -17.11 -1.52
CA THR A 51 30.57 -18.50 -1.52
C THR A 51 30.84 -19.02 -2.93
N MET A 52 30.01 -18.64 -3.92
CA MET A 52 30.22 -19.00 -5.33
C MET A 52 31.45 -18.33 -5.95
N ASN A 53 31.76 -17.09 -5.58
CA ASN A 53 32.88 -16.36 -6.17
C ASN A 53 34.27 -16.77 -5.67
N LYS A 54 34.39 -17.73 -4.73
CA LYS A 54 35.66 -18.16 -4.09
C LYS A 54 36.53 -16.99 -3.59
N ALA A 55 35.94 -15.81 -3.47
CA ALA A 55 36.59 -14.58 -3.10
C ALA A 55 36.42 -14.46 -1.60
N ASP A 56 37.43 -14.96 -0.90
CA ASP A 56 37.62 -14.91 0.54
C ASP A 56 36.98 -16.06 1.34
N ASN A 57 37.83 -16.80 2.08
CA ASN A 57 37.42 -17.85 3.01
C ASN A 57 36.92 -17.27 4.36
N SER A 58 36.78 -15.95 4.45
CA SER A 58 36.32 -15.26 5.64
C SER A 58 34.80 -15.45 5.80
N ARG A 59 34.40 -16.04 6.94
CA ARG A 59 33.00 -16.14 7.34
C ARG A 59 32.51 -14.75 7.73
N GLU A 60 31.57 -14.17 6.99
CA GLU A 60 30.93 -12.90 7.33
C GLU A 60 29.41 -13.04 7.41
N PHE A 61 28.79 -12.36 8.38
CA PHE A 61 27.35 -12.32 8.53
C PHE A 61 26.68 -11.37 7.50
N PRO A 62 25.49 -11.72 6.94
CA PRO A 62 24.74 -10.85 6.04
C PRO A 62 24.39 -9.48 6.62
N ILE A 63 24.18 -9.44 7.94
CA ILE A 63 24.04 -8.22 8.75
C ILE A 63 25.26 -8.17 9.66
N LYS A 64 26.08 -7.13 9.49
CA LYS A 64 27.26 -6.92 10.34
C LYS A 64 26.81 -6.60 11.77
N MET A 65 27.23 -7.41 12.72
CA MET A 65 26.96 -7.26 14.15
C MET A 65 28.28 -7.45 14.89
N GLU A 66 28.53 -6.63 15.91
CA GLU A 66 29.65 -6.83 16.83
C GLU A 66 29.19 -7.73 17.98
N PHE A 67 29.95 -8.79 18.22
CA PHE A 67 29.71 -9.71 19.31
C PHE A 67 30.92 -9.71 20.23
N SER A 68 30.69 -9.80 21.53
CA SER A 68 31.74 -9.84 22.55
C SER A 68 32.42 -11.20 22.69
N PHE A 69 32.03 -12.20 21.89
CA PHE A 69 32.51 -13.58 21.90
C PHE A 69 32.82 -14.06 20.48
N GLU A 70 33.64 -15.10 20.33
CA GLU A 70 34.07 -15.63 19.03
C GLU A 70 32.93 -16.40 18.33
N VAL A 71 32.14 -15.69 17.51
CA VAL A 71 30.95 -16.24 16.80
C VAL A 71 31.29 -16.85 15.45
N LEU A 72 32.56 -16.78 15.03
CA LEU A 72 32.99 -17.25 13.71
C LEU A 72 33.27 -18.77 13.69
N GLU A 73 33.40 -19.39 14.86
CA GLU A 73 33.58 -20.82 15.01
C GLU A 73 32.25 -21.59 14.86
N SER A 74 32.33 -22.80 14.28
CA SER A 74 31.20 -23.72 14.20
C SER A 74 30.99 -24.42 15.55
N PRO A 75 29.76 -24.58 16.07
CA PRO A 75 28.46 -24.41 15.41
C PRO A 75 27.77 -23.03 15.60
N LEU A 76 28.38 -22.12 16.36
CA LEU A 76 27.76 -20.84 16.73
C LEU A 76 27.50 -19.95 15.52
N PHE A 77 28.42 -19.97 14.54
CA PHE A 77 28.25 -19.25 13.28
C PHE A 77 26.97 -19.67 12.56
N GLU A 78 26.74 -20.97 12.39
CA GLU A 78 25.57 -21.50 11.70
C GLU A 78 24.27 -21.18 12.46
N CYS A 79 24.28 -21.22 13.79
CA CYS A 79 23.14 -20.83 14.63
C CYS A 79 22.77 -19.34 14.48
N VAL A 80 23.77 -18.44 14.52
CA VAL A 80 23.53 -17.00 14.37
C VAL A 80 23.09 -16.66 12.95
N LEU A 81 23.68 -17.30 11.93
CA LEU A 81 23.26 -17.14 10.54
C LEU A 81 21.79 -17.56 10.34
N ALA A 82 21.40 -18.72 10.85
CA ALA A 82 20.01 -19.19 10.78
C ALA A 82 19.04 -18.22 11.49
N THR A 83 19.45 -17.69 12.65
CA THR A 83 18.67 -16.70 13.40
C THR A 83 18.49 -15.40 12.63
N GLN A 84 19.55 -14.89 11.99
CA GLN A 84 19.47 -13.67 11.17
C GLN A 84 18.58 -13.84 9.93
N ILE A 85 18.65 -15.00 9.26
CA ILE A 85 17.79 -15.32 8.12
C ILE A 85 16.33 -15.37 8.57
N PHE A 86 16.04 -16.10 9.64
CA PHE A 86 14.69 -16.20 10.19
C PHE A 86 14.13 -14.82 10.56
N TYR A 87 14.90 -14.03 11.32
CA TYR A 87 14.51 -12.67 11.71
C TYR A 87 14.20 -11.78 10.49
N THR A 88 15.07 -11.79 9.49
CA THR A 88 14.89 -10.98 8.27
C THR A 88 13.64 -11.39 7.50
N LEU A 89 13.39 -12.70 7.38
CA LEU A 89 12.22 -13.23 6.69
C LEU A 89 10.92 -12.93 7.45
N SER A 90 10.94 -13.06 8.78
CA SER A 90 9.81 -12.69 9.64
C SER A 90 9.48 -11.21 9.52
N LEU A 91 10.48 -10.33 9.57
CA LEU A 91 10.28 -8.88 9.41
C LEU A 91 9.71 -8.54 8.03
N ALA A 92 10.26 -9.13 6.96
CA ALA A 92 9.76 -8.94 5.60
C ALA A 92 8.31 -9.40 5.45
N SER A 93 7.95 -10.54 6.06
CA SER A 93 6.57 -11.04 6.08
C SER A 93 5.62 -10.07 6.79
N VAL A 94 5.99 -9.55 7.96
CA VAL A 94 5.17 -8.58 8.71
C VAL A 94 4.93 -7.32 7.88
N VAL A 95 5.96 -6.76 7.27
CA VAL A 95 5.85 -5.59 6.40
C VAL A 95 4.93 -5.89 5.20
N GLY A 96 5.09 -7.05 4.58
CA GLY A 96 4.22 -7.47 3.49
C GLY A 96 2.76 -7.66 3.90
N MET A 97 2.51 -8.17 5.10
CA MET A 97 1.16 -8.28 5.66
C MET A 97 0.51 -6.91 5.87
N ILE A 98 1.27 -5.91 6.37
CA ILE A 98 0.76 -4.54 6.55
C ILE A 98 0.35 -3.94 5.19
N ASN A 99 1.18 -4.11 4.16
CA ASN A 99 0.89 -3.58 2.83
C ASN A 99 -0.30 -4.31 2.18
N ALA A 100 -0.38 -5.63 2.35
CA ALA A 100 -1.51 -6.44 1.90
C ALA A 100 -2.82 -6.05 2.61
N LEU A 101 -2.76 -5.74 3.90
CA LEU A 101 -3.91 -5.26 4.67
C LEU A 101 -4.40 -3.91 4.13
N LEU A 102 -3.50 -2.93 3.94
CA LEU A 102 -3.84 -1.64 3.36
C LEU A 102 -4.51 -1.80 1.99
N ALA A 103 -3.86 -2.55 1.09
CA ALA A 103 -4.38 -2.78 -0.26
C ALA A 103 -5.75 -3.45 -0.22
N THR A 104 -5.94 -4.45 0.64
CA THR A 104 -7.22 -5.16 0.79
C THR A 104 -8.33 -4.24 1.27
N LEU A 105 -8.08 -3.42 2.29
CA LEU A 105 -9.07 -2.50 2.84
C LEU A 105 -9.47 -1.43 1.82
N VAL A 106 -8.49 -0.85 1.13
CA VAL A 106 -8.71 0.16 0.09
C VAL A 106 -9.47 -0.42 -1.12
N ILE A 107 -9.12 -1.63 -1.57
CA ILE A 107 -9.85 -2.32 -2.65
C ILE A 107 -11.27 -2.67 -2.19
N HIS A 108 -11.48 -3.08 -0.93
CA HIS A 108 -12.82 -3.32 -0.39
C HIS A 108 -13.67 -2.05 -0.40
N VAL A 109 -13.14 -0.92 0.05
CA VAL A 109 -13.83 0.39 -0.05
C VAL A 109 -14.14 0.71 -1.51
N GLY A 110 -13.19 0.53 -2.42
CA GLY A 110 -13.40 0.73 -3.86
C GLY A 110 -14.55 -0.13 -4.41
N GLY A 111 -14.66 -1.37 -3.96
CA GLY A 111 -15.79 -2.26 -4.28
C GLY A 111 -17.12 -1.76 -3.75
N GLN A 112 -17.17 -1.26 -2.51
CA GLN A 112 -18.38 -0.67 -1.93
C GLN A 112 -18.81 0.60 -2.68
N VAL A 113 -17.84 1.40 -3.13
CA VAL A 113 -18.09 2.55 -4.00
C VAL A 113 -18.71 2.11 -5.33
N ASP A 114 -18.17 1.07 -5.98
CA ASP A 114 -18.71 0.57 -7.26
C ASP A 114 -20.14 0.02 -7.10
N ILE A 115 -20.42 -0.68 -5.99
CA ILE A 115 -21.77 -1.12 -5.62
C ILE A 115 -22.72 0.08 -5.42
N MET A 116 -22.27 1.13 -4.74
CA MET A 116 -23.06 2.35 -4.54
C MET A 116 -23.36 3.05 -5.87
N LYS A 117 -22.38 3.13 -6.78
CA LYS A 117 -22.54 3.72 -8.11
C LYS A 117 -23.60 2.98 -8.93
N GLN A 118 -23.56 1.66 -8.95
CA GLN A 118 -24.60 0.86 -9.62
C GLN A 118 -25.99 1.09 -9.01
N ALA A 119 -26.07 1.19 -7.68
CA ALA A 119 -27.33 1.48 -7.02
C ALA A 119 -27.88 2.86 -7.41
N ILE A 120 -27.02 3.89 -7.49
CA ILE A 120 -27.41 5.24 -7.98
C ILE A 120 -27.93 5.17 -9.42
N MET A 121 -27.24 4.47 -10.31
CA MET A 121 -27.66 4.32 -11.70
C MET A 121 -28.99 3.58 -11.85
N LYS A 122 -29.30 2.64 -10.94
CA LYS A 122 -30.58 1.91 -10.94
C LYS A 122 -31.77 2.74 -10.49
N VAL A 123 -31.58 3.74 -9.62
CA VAL A 123 -32.66 4.65 -9.20
C VAL A 123 -33.27 5.40 -10.40
N HIS A 124 -32.50 5.56 -11.48
CA HIS A 124 -32.98 6.18 -12.71
C HIS A 124 -34.06 5.37 -13.45
N GLY A 125 -34.09 4.03 -13.30
CA GLY A 125 -34.94 3.15 -14.12
C GLY A 125 -36.35 2.85 -13.60
N ASP A 126 -36.67 3.21 -12.36
CA ASP A 126 -37.83 2.64 -11.62
C ASP A 126 -38.75 3.74 -11.02
N VAL A 127 -38.87 4.87 -11.73
CA VAL A 127 -39.45 6.14 -11.20
C VAL A 127 -40.98 6.10 -10.98
N ASP A 128 -41.67 4.98 -11.23
CA ASP A 128 -43.13 4.93 -11.21
C ASP A 128 -43.77 4.66 -9.82
N GLU A 129 -43.01 4.29 -8.77
CA GLU A 129 -43.57 4.04 -7.43
C GLU A 129 -42.89 4.83 -6.28
N LEU A 130 -43.63 5.82 -5.74
CA LEU A 130 -43.24 6.73 -4.66
C LEU A 130 -42.73 6.02 -3.36
N GLY A 131 -43.24 4.84 -3.04
CA GLY A 131 -42.86 4.07 -1.84
C GLY A 131 -41.52 3.34 -1.96
N THR A 132 -41.15 2.95 -3.18
CA THR A 132 -39.92 2.22 -3.48
C THR A 132 -38.71 3.18 -3.49
N SER A 133 -38.91 4.44 -3.93
CA SER A 133 -37.88 5.49 -3.95
C SER A 133 -37.26 5.80 -2.58
N LEU A 134 -38.09 6.00 -1.54
CA LEU A 134 -37.60 6.37 -0.20
C LEU A 134 -36.76 5.28 0.46
N THR A 135 -37.15 4.01 0.29
CA THR A 135 -36.40 2.87 0.86
C THR A 135 -35.05 2.71 0.15
N VAL A 136 -35.04 2.83 -1.18
CA VAL A 136 -33.81 2.79 -1.99
C VAL A 136 -32.87 3.94 -1.62
N LEU A 137 -33.41 5.14 -1.44
CA LEU A 137 -32.65 6.34 -1.10
C LEU A 137 -32.10 6.31 0.33
N SER A 138 -32.87 5.80 1.29
CA SER A 138 -32.40 5.52 2.65
C SER A 138 -31.23 4.53 2.64
N ASN A 139 -31.33 3.46 1.84
CA ASN A 139 -30.24 2.49 1.65
C ASN A 139 -28.98 3.14 1.05
N LEU A 140 -29.13 4.07 0.10
CA LEU A 140 -28.00 4.82 -0.47
C LEU A 140 -27.30 5.69 0.59
N ILE A 141 -28.05 6.40 1.43
CA ILE A 141 -27.48 7.19 2.54
C ILE A 141 -26.71 6.27 3.49
N GLN A 142 -27.30 5.14 3.87
CA GLN A 142 -26.66 4.20 4.80
C GLN A 142 -25.36 3.64 4.21
N ARG A 143 -25.35 3.28 2.92
CA ARG A 143 -24.15 2.82 2.20
C ARG A 143 -23.08 3.91 2.13
N HIS A 144 -23.45 5.13 1.78
CA HIS A 144 -22.52 6.26 1.72
C HIS A 144 -21.87 6.52 3.09
N ARG A 145 -22.66 6.49 4.16
CA ARG A 145 -22.15 6.62 5.53
C ARG A 145 -21.21 5.49 5.92
N LYS A 146 -21.53 4.23 5.57
CA LYS A 146 -20.65 3.07 5.79
C LYS A 146 -19.32 3.23 5.06
N ILE A 147 -19.32 3.71 3.81
CA ILE A 147 -18.10 3.96 3.02
C ILE A 147 -17.23 5.03 3.68
N ILE A 148 -17.83 6.15 4.09
CA ILE A 148 -17.11 7.23 4.78
C ILE A 148 -16.50 6.70 6.09
N ALA A 149 -17.29 6.01 6.91
CA ALA A 149 -16.82 5.46 8.18
C ALA A 149 -15.65 4.50 7.99
N LEU A 150 -15.73 3.60 7.00
CA LEU A 150 -14.65 2.66 6.70
C LEU A 150 -13.38 3.38 6.21
N ALA A 151 -13.52 4.43 5.41
CA ALA A 151 -12.37 5.22 4.98
C ALA A 151 -11.74 6.01 6.14
N ASP A 152 -12.55 6.58 7.03
CA ASP A 152 -12.08 7.26 8.23
C ASP A 152 -11.36 6.28 9.18
N ASP A 153 -11.86 5.04 9.31
CA ASP A 153 -11.21 3.98 10.08
C ASP A 153 -9.86 3.57 9.48
N ILE A 154 -9.79 3.43 8.15
CA ILE A 154 -8.53 3.14 7.44
C ILE A 154 -7.53 4.28 7.67
N GLU A 155 -7.97 5.52 7.53
CA GLU A 155 -7.12 6.69 7.72
C GLU A 155 -6.61 6.78 9.17
N ASN A 156 -7.46 6.56 10.17
CA ASN A 156 -7.04 6.55 11.57
C ASN A 156 -6.04 5.43 11.88
N LEU A 157 -6.22 4.25 11.29
CA LEU A 157 -5.31 3.12 11.47
C LEU A 157 -3.96 3.34 10.78
N PHE A 158 -3.97 3.77 9.52
CA PHE A 158 -2.77 3.84 8.70
C PHE A 158 -2.03 5.16 8.79
N SER A 159 -2.60 6.22 9.37
CA SER A 159 -1.95 7.53 9.31
C SER A 159 -0.56 7.55 9.94
N VAL A 160 -0.43 7.05 11.17
CA VAL A 160 0.87 6.97 11.87
C VAL A 160 1.77 5.90 11.24
N ILE A 161 1.19 4.76 10.83
CA ILE A 161 1.93 3.66 10.20
C ILE A 161 2.60 4.14 8.91
N SER A 162 1.86 4.84 8.06
CA SER A 162 2.37 5.39 6.81
C SER A 162 3.43 6.46 7.03
N LEU A 163 3.33 7.29 8.08
CA LEU A 163 4.39 8.25 8.40
C LEU A 163 5.71 7.55 8.74
N LEU A 164 5.67 6.59 9.66
CA LEU A 164 6.86 5.83 10.07
C LEU A 164 7.45 5.06 8.88
N GLN A 165 6.58 4.44 8.07
CA GLN A 165 7.00 3.67 6.91
C GLN A 165 7.64 4.55 5.83
N LEU A 166 7.08 5.73 5.54
CA LEU A 166 7.65 6.65 4.56
C LEU A 166 8.99 7.21 5.02
N LEU A 167 9.13 7.61 6.29
CA LEU A 167 10.39 8.10 6.84
C LEU A 167 11.49 7.02 6.76
N TRP A 168 11.16 5.81 7.21
CA TRP A 168 12.08 4.68 7.20
C TRP A 168 12.49 4.29 5.77
N ASN A 169 11.54 4.22 4.84
CA ASN A 169 11.82 3.90 3.45
C ASN A 169 12.63 5.00 2.75
N THR A 170 12.36 6.28 3.03
CA THR A 170 13.14 7.41 2.48
C THR A 170 14.60 7.32 2.91
N LEU A 171 14.87 7.03 4.19
CA LEU A 171 16.23 6.82 4.70
C LEU A 171 16.92 5.65 4.00
N ILE A 172 16.25 4.50 3.87
CA ILE A 172 16.84 3.33 3.21
C ILE A 172 17.10 3.60 1.72
N ILE A 173 16.18 4.23 1.01
CA ILE A 173 16.33 4.57 -0.42
C ILE A 173 17.54 5.51 -0.59
N CYS A 174 17.66 6.53 0.25
CA CYS A 174 18.80 7.45 0.24
C CYS A 174 20.13 6.72 0.48
N CYS A 175 20.24 5.92 1.55
CA CYS A 175 21.45 5.18 1.87
C CYS A 175 21.81 4.14 0.80
N ALA A 176 20.82 3.41 0.28
CA ALA A 176 21.02 2.43 -0.80
C ALA A 176 21.49 3.12 -2.09
N GLY A 177 20.89 4.27 -2.44
CA GLY A 177 21.31 5.12 -3.56
C GLY A 177 22.77 5.56 -3.44
N PHE A 178 23.14 6.10 -2.28
CA PHE A 178 24.52 6.51 -2.00
C PHE A 178 25.51 5.35 -2.08
N MET A 179 25.17 4.19 -1.49
CA MET A 179 26.02 2.99 -1.56
C MET A 179 26.22 2.48 -2.99
N MET A 180 25.20 2.60 -3.85
CA MET A 180 25.35 2.30 -5.28
C MET A 180 26.38 3.22 -5.94
N ILE A 181 26.27 4.53 -5.73
CA ILE A 181 27.19 5.51 -6.34
C ILE A 181 28.64 5.28 -5.86
N LEU A 182 28.85 5.10 -4.55
CA LEU A 182 30.18 4.83 -3.99
C LEU A 182 30.81 3.55 -4.54
N THR A 183 30.02 2.48 -4.67
CA THR A 183 30.51 1.20 -5.17
C THR A 183 30.93 1.29 -6.64
N ILE A 184 30.22 2.09 -7.44
CA ILE A 184 30.55 2.34 -8.84
C ILE A 184 31.80 3.25 -8.97
N SER A 185 31.89 4.31 -8.18
CA SER A 185 32.97 5.31 -8.26
C SER A 185 34.32 4.76 -7.78
N SER A 186 34.32 3.93 -6.74
CA SER A 186 35.55 3.39 -6.13
C SER A 186 36.32 2.36 -6.98
N GLY A 187 35.78 1.91 -8.13
CA GLY A 187 36.42 0.95 -9.04
C GLY A 187 36.66 -0.46 -8.48
N LYS A 188 36.48 -0.67 -7.17
CA LYS A 188 36.52 -1.95 -6.45
C LYS A 188 35.10 -2.47 -6.22
N ALA A 189 34.33 -2.55 -7.30
CA ALA A 189 32.92 -2.93 -7.23
C ALA A 189 32.78 -4.37 -6.73
N SER A 190 32.48 -4.55 -5.45
CA SER A 190 31.93 -5.82 -4.97
C SER A 190 30.56 -5.97 -5.61
N MET A 191 30.47 -6.78 -6.67
CA MET A 191 29.22 -7.01 -7.41
C MET A 191 28.08 -7.44 -6.48
N ALA A 192 28.39 -8.11 -5.37
CA ALA A 192 27.42 -8.46 -4.34
C ALA A 192 26.83 -7.24 -3.62
N ILE A 193 27.65 -6.24 -3.27
CA ILE A 193 27.19 -5.00 -2.61
C ILE A 193 26.32 -4.18 -3.56
N LEU A 194 26.72 -4.08 -4.83
CA LEU A 194 25.97 -3.35 -5.85
C LEU A 194 24.60 -4.00 -6.09
N MET A 195 24.56 -5.33 -6.30
CA MET A 195 23.30 -6.06 -6.48
C MET A 195 22.38 -5.93 -5.26
N LYS A 196 22.91 -6.07 -4.04
CA LYS A 196 22.15 -5.91 -2.80
C LYS A 196 21.54 -4.51 -2.68
N SER A 197 22.33 -3.47 -2.96
CA SER A 197 21.89 -2.07 -2.87
C SER A 197 20.83 -1.74 -3.94
N MET A 198 21.00 -2.23 -5.17
CA MET A 198 20.03 -2.05 -6.25
C MET A 198 18.70 -2.73 -5.95
N PHE A 199 18.75 -3.97 -5.47
CA PHE A 199 17.55 -4.71 -5.11
C PHE A 199 16.81 -4.04 -3.93
N LEU A 200 17.54 -3.59 -2.89
CA LEU A 200 16.97 -2.79 -1.79
C LEU A 200 16.26 -1.54 -2.29
N TYR A 201 16.93 -0.78 -3.17
CA TYR A 201 16.43 0.46 -3.71
C TYR A 201 15.10 0.24 -4.47
N ILE A 202 15.04 -0.76 -5.34
CA ILE A 202 13.83 -1.09 -6.11
C ILE A 202 12.71 -1.56 -5.18
N ALA A 203 12.99 -2.51 -4.28
CA ALA A 203 11.99 -3.05 -3.37
C ALA A 203 11.36 -1.95 -2.50
N LYS A 204 12.18 -1.04 -1.95
CA LYS A 204 11.69 0.08 -1.14
C LYS A 204 10.97 1.15 -1.94
N THR A 205 11.39 1.40 -3.18
CA THR A 205 10.66 2.31 -4.08
C THR A 205 9.27 1.77 -4.41
N ILE A 206 9.16 0.48 -4.74
CA ILE A 206 7.86 -0.17 -4.99
C ILE A 206 6.97 -0.09 -3.75
N GLU A 207 7.53 -0.28 -2.57
CA GLU A 207 6.79 -0.18 -1.33
C GLU A 207 6.19 1.22 -1.11
N VAL A 208 6.99 2.28 -1.25
CA VAL A 208 6.49 3.67 -1.15
C VAL A 208 5.41 3.92 -2.21
N PHE A 209 5.60 3.44 -3.43
CA PHE A 209 4.62 3.56 -4.51
C PHE A 209 3.28 2.90 -4.13
N VAL A 210 3.29 1.71 -3.53
CA VAL A 210 2.06 1.01 -3.11
C VAL A 210 1.25 1.83 -2.11
N PHE A 211 1.89 2.46 -1.12
CA PHE A 211 1.20 3.32 -0.15
C PHE A 211 0.57 4.55 -0.81
N CYS A 212 1.35 5.25 -1.63
CA CYS A 212 0.88 6.44 -2.35
C CYS A 212 -0.23 6.10 -3.35
N TYR A 213 -0.12 4.99 -4.07
CA TYR A 213 -1.13 4.51 -5.00
C TYR A 213 -2.42 4.10 -4.27
N ALA A 214 -2.33 3.48 -3.09
CA ALA A 214 -3.50 3.14 -2.30
C ALA A 214 -4.29 4.38 -1.87
N GLY A 215 -3.60 5.44 -1.40
CA GLY A 215 -4.24 6.71 -1.07
C GLY A 215 -4.86 7.41 -2.29
N GLU A 216 -4.14 7.44 -3.41
CA GLU A 216 -4.64 7.98 -4.68
C GLU A 216 -5.89 7.22 -5.19
N PHE A 217 -5.85 5.89 -5.13
CA PHE A 217 -6.96 5.03 -5.55
C PHE A 217 -8.21 5.31 -4.70
N LEU A 218 -8.07 5.41 -3.37
CA LEU A 218 -9.19 5.72 -2.48
C LEU A 218 -9.78 7.12 -2.77
N SER A 219 -8.91 8.11 -2.95
CA SER A 219 -9.28 9.50 -3.28
C SER A 219 -10.02 9.58 -4.62
N SER A 220 -9.52 8.87 -5.64
CA SER A 220 -10.12 8.79 -6.97
C SER A 220 -11.48 8.08 -6.94
N LYS A 221 -11.58 6.93 -6.26
CA LYS A 221 -12.85 6.22 -6.06
C LYS A 221 -13.88 7.09 -5.34
N SER A 222 -13.47 7.77 -4.27
CA SER A 222 -14.34 8.71 -3.54
C SER A 222 -14.88 9.81 -4.44
N LYS A 223 -14.05 10.43 -5.29
CA LYS A 223 -14.48 11.45 -6.24
C LYS A 223 -15.51 10.90 -7.24
N SER A 224 -15.31 9.67 -7.70
CA SER A 224 -16.20 9.05 -8.70
C SER A 224 -17.65 8.88 -8.23
N ILE A 225 -17.92 8.90 -6.91
CA ILE A 225 -19.30 8.95 -6.40
C ILE A 225 -19.98 10.25 -6.82
N CYS A 226 -19.31 11.38 -6.62
CA CYS A 226 -19.82 12.70 -7.00
C CYS A 226 -20.11 12.76 -8.50
N ASP A 227 -19.18 12.25 -9.31
CA ASP A 227 -19.31 12.23 -10.77
C ASP A 227 -20.53 11.40 -11.20
N THR A 228 -20.74 10.22 -10.61
CA THR A 228 -21.91 9.36 -10.91
C THR A 228 -23.24 9.97 -10.45
N VAL A 229 -23.27 10.64 -9.30
CA VAL A 229 -24.49 11.36 -8.88
C VAL A 229 -24.76 12.53 -9.81
N TYR A 230 -23.74 13.24 -10.27
CA TYR A 230 -23.88 14.36 -11.21
C TYR A 230 -24.40 13.91 -12.57
N GLU A 231 -23.90 12.78 -13.08
CA GLU A 231 -24.34 12.14 -14.33
C GLU A 231 -25.72 11.48 -14.21
N SER A 232 -26.25 11.29 -13.00
CA SER A 232 -27.61 10.80 -12.82
C SER A 232 -28.64 11.87 -13.23
N LEU A 233 -29.81 11.47 -13.73
CA LEU A 233 -30.90 12.40 -14.07
C LEU A 233 -31.63 12.91 -12.81
N TRP A 234 -30.89 13.30 -11.77
CA TRP A 234 -31.43 13.75 -10.48
C TRP A 234 -32.38 14.95 -10.61
N TYR A 235 -32.25 15.74 -11.67
CA TYR A 235 -33.11 16.88 -11.98
C TYR A 235 -34.52 16.47 -12.48
N ASN A 236 -34.70 15.23 -12.92
CA ASN A 236 -36.00 14.68 -13.31
C ASN A 236 -36.72 13.98 -12.15
N MET A 237 -36.08 13.86 -10.97
CA MET A 237 -36.66 13.21 -9.79
C MET A 237 -37.56 14.17 -9.01
N MET A 238 -38.38 13.60 -8.12
CA MET A 238 -39.16 14.40 -7.18
C MET A 238 -38.27 15.32 -6.32
N PRO A 239 -38.72 16.54 -5.98
CA PRO A 239 -37.91 17.51 -5.22
C PRO A 239 -37.37 17.01 -3.88
N SER A 240 -38.05 16.06 -3.23
CA SER A 240 -37.58 15.42 -1.98
C SER A 240 -36.35 14.55 -2.23
N ASP A 241 -36.35 13.81 -3.33
CA ASP A 241 -35.39 12.75 -3.62
C ASP A 241 -34.12 13.34 -4.23
N SER A 242 -34.30 14.34 -5.12
CA SER A 242 -33.21 15.11 -5.72
C SER A 242 -32.37 15.87 -4.67
N ARG A 243 -33.01 16.40 -3.61
CA ARG A 243 -32.32 17.05 -2.48
C ARG A 243 -31.38 16.09 -1.75
N ILE A 244 -31.77 14.83 -1.57
CA ILE A 244 -30.93 13.84 -0.88
C ILE A 244 -29.71 13.49 -1.74
N LEU A 245 -29.89 13.28 -3.04
CA LEU A 245 -28.77 13.06 -3.96
C LEU A 245 -27.81 14.27 -3.97
N LEU A 246 -28.35 15.48 -3.89
CA LEU A 246 -27.55 16.70 -3.78
C LEU A 246 -26.70 16.71 -2.50
N PHE A 247 -27.24 16.28 -1.35
CA PHE A 247 -26.44 16.14 -0.12
C PHE A 247 -25.32 15.11 -0.26
N ILE A 248 -25.59 13.97 -0.91
CA ILE A 248 -24.57 12.94 -1.19
C ILE A 248 -23.49 13.53 -2.11
N MET A 249 -23.87 14.28 -3.14
CA MET A 249 -22.94 14.93 -4.07
C MET A 249 -22.03 15.91 -3.31
N VAL A 250 -22.59 16.85 -2.56
CA VAL A 250 -21.83 17.84 -1.78
C VAL A 250 -20.89 17.17 -0.78
N ARG A 251 -21.37 16.13 -0.08
CA ARG A 251 -20.52 15.38 0.88
C ARG A 251 -19.39 14.61 0.19
N SER A 252 -19.62 14.10 -1.02
CA SER A 252 -18.64 13.35 -1.82
C SER A 252 -17.56 14.23 -2.45
N GLN A 253 -17.78 15.55 -2.56
CA GLN A 253 -16.75 16.48 -3.01
C GLN A 253 -15.57 16.56 -2.03
N LYS A 254 -15.81 16.32 -0.73
CA LYS A 254 -14.74 16.12 0.24
C LYS A 254 -14.17 14.71 0.06
N ARG A 255 -13.02 14.64 -0.62
CA ARG A 255 -12.30 13.40 -0.92
C ARG A 255 -11.97 12.62 0.36
N LEU A 256 -12.12 11.31 0.28
CA LEU A 256 -11.60 10.37 1.28
C LEU A 256 -10.12 10.13 0.96
N THR A 257 -9.23 10.63 1.82
CA THR A 257 -7.78 10.56 1.62
C THR A 257 -7.11 9.82 2.78
N ILE A 258 -5.96 9.21 2.50
CA ILE A 258 -5.07 8.66 3.52
C ILE A 258 -3.91 9.63 3.68
N THR A 259 -3.52 9.96 4.91
CA THR A 259 -2.44 10.91 5.20
C THR A 259 -1.37 10.26 6.06
N ALA A 260 -0.10 10.50 5.75
CA ALA A 260 1.01 10.19 6.64
C ALA A 260 1.04 11.21 7.79
N GLY A 261 0.63 10.76 8.97
CA GLY A 261 0.67 11.50 10.24
C GLY A 261 -0.08 12.83 10.24
N LYS A 262 -1.11 13.00 9.40
CA LYS A 262 -1.84 14.27 9.18
C LYS A 262 -1.01 15.43 8.62
N VAL A 263 0.23 15.17 8.20
CA VAL A 263 1.15 16.18 7.66
C VAL A 263 1.23 16.10 6.13
N PHE A 264 1.05 14.91 5.58
CA PHE A 264 1.33 14.64 4.18
C PHE A 264 0.30 13.69 3.56
N ASP A 265 -0.34 14.10 2.47
CA ASP A 265 -1.32 13.24 1.80
C ASP A 265 -0.63 12.13 0.99
N LEU A 266 -1.14 10.90 1.11
CA LEU A 266 -0.68 9.78 0.29
C LEU A 266 -1.26 9.89 -1.12
N THR A 267 -0.52 10.58 -1.99
CA THR A 267 -0.86 10.76 -3.41
C THR A 267 0.31 10.38 -4.31
N LEU A 268 0.07 10.27 -5.61
CA LEU A 268 1.15 10.08 -6.59
C LEU A 268 2.12 11.27 -6.62
N GLU A 269 1.62 12.48 -6.38
CA GLU A 269 2.48 13.67 -6.18
C GLU A 269 3.35 13.51 -4.94
N GLY A 270 2.79 12.94 -3.87
CA GLY A 270 3.52 12.60 -2.66
C GLY A 270 4.67 11.63 -2.92
N PHE A 271 4.43 10.57 -3.69
CA PHE A 271 5.49 9.65 -4.13
C PHE A 271 6.65 10.41 -4.81
N MET A 272 6.33 11.30 -5.75
CA MET A 272 7.35 12.10 -6.44
C MET A 272 8.12 13.01 -5.48
N SER A 273 7.46 13.57 -4.47
CA SER A 273 8.11 14.37 -3.43
C SER A 273 9.11 13.55 -2.62
N VAL A 274 8.73 12.33 -2.20
CA VAL A 274 9.63 11.40 -1.47
C VAL A 274 10.84 11.00 -2.31
N MET A 275 10.65 10.72 -3.60
CA MET A 275 11.75 10.39 -4.50
C MET A 275 12.70 11.57 -4.72
N LYS A 276 12.16 12.79 -4.89
CA LYS A 276 12.98 14.01 -4.99
C LYS A 276 13.78 14.25 -3.71
N ALA A 277 13.15 14.14 -2.54
CA ALA A 277 13.83 14.28 -1.26
C ALA A 277 14.96 13.26 -1.10
N SER A 278 14.69 11.98 -1.41
CA SER A 278 15.69 10.91 -1.36
C SER A 278 16.89 11.20 -2.28
N ALA A 279 16.63 11.66 -3.50
CA ALA A 279 17.69 12.02 -4.46
C ALA A 279 18.49 13.25 -4.00
N SER A 280 17.84 14.27 -3.44
CA SER A 280 18.53 15.44 -2.88
C SER A 280 19.47 15.06 -1.73
N TYR A 281 19.00 14.23 -0.78
CA TYR A 281 19.85 13.75 0.31
C TYR A 281 20.99 12.87 -0.19
N MET A 282 20.74 12.02 -1.20
CA MET A 282 21.78 11.22 -1.84
C MET A 282 22.87 12.11 -2.47
N SER A 283 22.50 13.20 -3.16
CA SER A 283 23.45 14.16 -3.72
C SER A 283 24.27 14.87 -2.66
N VAL A 284 23.67 15.25 -1.53
CA VAL A 284 24.38 15.86 -0.40
C VAL A 284 25.40 14.89 0.18
N LEU A 285 25.02 13.63 0.44
CA LEU A 285 25.93 12.60 0.95
C LEU A 285 27.10 12.37 0.00
N HIS A 286 26.85 12.35 -1.32
CA HIS A 286 27.90 12.22 -2.33
C HIS A 286 28.80 13.45 -2.46
N ALA A 287 28.32 14.65 -2.13
CA ALA A 287 29.17 15.84 -2.15
C ALA A 287 30.06 15.94 -0.90
N MET A 288 29.65 15.33 0.21
CA MET A 288 30.39 15.36 1.48
C MET A 288 31.49 14.31 1.59
N TYR A 289 31.38 13.20 0.85
CA TYR A 289 32.32 12.06 0.87
C TYR A 289 32.94 11.83 -0.49
#